data_AF-A0AA90QF14-F1
#
_entry.id   AF-A0AA90QF14-F1
#
_cell.length_a   1.000
_cell.length_b   1.000
_cell.length_c   1.000
_cell.angle_alpha   90.00
_cell.angle_beta   90.00
_cell.angle_gamma   90.00
#
_symmetry.space_group_name_H-M   'P 1'
#
loop_
_entity.id
_entity.type
_entity.pdbx_description
1 polymer ?
#
loop_
_entity_poly.entity_id
_entity_poly.type
_entity_poly.pdbx_seq_one_letter_code
_entity_poly.pdbx_strand_id
1 'polypeptide(L)'
;MNKLCAAVLLALAGPAASAAAPATEAQWIAAATEAVAYGRAQGMPIDLEVVDGNGLPGHTPVGLASENGRCTLVVSASNNPTADKLSSMINPELLDTFLAGAAMHEVGHCHRRLNGYPHNEKLLPVVAWIGPLRDWFTRRVRTEEAYADMTSVAWIARYHPERYTALVNEMLRVRTRFREPKHDTIALLERALAEGPQDANENLFAQADERLNRYR
;
A
#
# COMPACT_ATOMS: atom_id res chain seq x y z
N MET A 1 -63.38 -22.06 -28.87
CA MET A 1 -62.67 -21.47 -27.72
C MET A 1 -61.52 -22.40 -27.34
N ASN A 2 -60.27 -21.97 -27.49
CA ASN A 2 -59.18 -22.26 -26.56
C ASN A 2 -57.96 -21.42 -26.93
N LYS A 3 -57.54 -20.60 -25.97
CA LYS A 3 -56.54 -19.55 -26.09
C LYS A 3 -55.14 -20.18 -26.04
N LEU A 4 -54.28 -19.89 -27.02
CA LEU A 4 -52.84 -20.13 -26.90
C LEU A 4 -52.24 -19.06 -25.99
N CYS A 5 -51.73 -19.46 -24.83
CA CYS A 5 -50.91 -18.62 -23.96
C CYS A 5 -49.47 -18.62 -24.49
N ALA A 6 -48.99 -17.48 -25.01
CA ALA A 6 -47.58 -17.25 -25.27
C ALA A 6 -46.90 -16.79 -23.97
N ALA A 7 -45.99 -17.59 -23.43
CA ALA A 7 -45.14 -17.19 -22.31
C ALA A 7 -43.90 -16.44 -22.86
N VAL A 8 -43.78 -15.15 -22.51
CA VAL A 8 -42.60 -14.34 -22.79
C VAL A 8 -41.54 -14.67 -21.73
N LEU A 9 -40.45 -15.30 -22.14
CA LEU A 9 -39.23 -15.47 -21.34
C LEU A 9 -38.45 -14.13 -21.34
N LEU A 10 -38.61 -13.32 -20.30
CA LEU A 10 -37.65 -12.25 -20.01
C LEU A 10 -36.38 -12.89 -19.48
N ALA A 11 -35.36 -13.00 -20.34
CA ALA A 11 -34.00 -13.31 -19.92
C ALA A 11 -33.44 -12.11 -19.13
N LEU A 12 -33.36 -12.25 -17.81
CA LEU A 12 -32.57 -11.38 -16.95
C LEU A 12 -31.09 -11.61 -17.26
N ALA A 13 -30.55 -10.88 -18.23
CA ALA A 13 -29.12 -10.74 -18.40
C ALA A 13 -28.59 -9.92 -17.23
N GLY A 14 -28.15 -10.60 -16.17
CA GLY A 14 -27.34 -9.97 -15.12
C GLY A 14 -26.06 -9.41 -15.76
N PRO A 15 -25.56 -8.24 -15.29
CA PRO A 15 -24.31 -7.71 -15.81
C PRO A 15 -23.21 -8.73 -15.55
N ALA A 16 -22.58 -9.22 -16.62
CA ALA A 16 -21.34 -9.95 -16.52
C ALA A 16 -20.33 -8.99 -15.88
N ALA A 17 -19.91 -9.28 -14.65
CA ALA A 17 -18.80 -8.57 -14.03
C ALA A 17 -17.56 -8.80 -14.90
N SER A 18 -17.23 -7.82 -15.74
CA SER A 18 -15.96 -7.80 -16.45
C SER A 18 -14.88 -7.77 -15.37
N ALA A 19 -14.00 -8.77 -15.36
CA ALA A 19 -12.84 -8.74 -14.48
C ALA A 19 -12.07 -7.45 -14.76
N ALA A 20 -11.85 -6.65 -13.74
CA ALA A 20 -11.07 -5.43 -13.85
C ALA A 20 -9.70 -5.77 -14.46
N ALA A 21 -9.28 -5.01 -15.47
CA ALA A 21 -7.94 -5.17 -16.02
C ALA A 21 -6.90 -4.83 -14.95
N PRO A 22 -5.81 -5.60 -14.83
CA PRO A 22 -4.72 -5.24 -13.94
C PRO A 22 -4.12 -3.89 -14.34
N ALA A 23 -3.48 -3.24 -13.36
CA ALA A 23 -2.76 -2.00 -13.59
C ALA A 23 -1.61 -2.24 -14.57
N THR A 24 -1.48 -1.34 -15.54
CA THR A 24 -0.33 -1.31 -16.44
C THR A 24 0.94 -0.88 -15.69
N GLU A 25 2.11 -1.25 -16.20
CA GLU A 25 3.37 -0.73 -15.67
C GLU A 25 3.44 0.80 -15.71
N ALA A 26 2.87 1.43 -16.75
CA ALA A 26 2.80 2.88 -16.83
C ALA A 26 2.02 3.51 -15.66
N GLN A 27 0.95 2.87 -15.18
CA GLN A 27 0.22 3.34 -13.99
C GLN A 27 1.06 3.20 -12.71
N TRP A 28 1.81 2.11 -12.55
CA TRP A 28 2.75 1.96 -11.43
C TRP A 28 3.88 3.00 -11.46
N ILE A 29 4.45 3.27 -12.64
CA ILE A 29 5.47 4.31 -12.83
C ILE A 29 4.89 5.70 -12.52
N ALA A 30 3.66 5.99 -12.94
CA ALA A 30 3.01 7.27 -12.66
C ALA A 30 2.80 7.48 -11.15
N ALA A 31 2.24 6.49 -10.46
CA ALA A 31 2.06 6.52 -9.01
C ALA A 31 3.39 6.71 -8.25
N ALA A 32 4.43 5.98 -8.65
CA ALA A 32 5.77 6.09 -8.10
C ALA A 32 6.40 7.46 -8.35
N THR A 33 6.19 8.04 -9.54
CA THR A 33 6.68 9.36 -9.91
C THR A 33 6.06 10.44 -9.02
N GLU A 34 4.75 10.36 -8.76
CA GLU A 34 4.06 11.27 -7.85
C GLU A 34 4.63 11.19 -6.43
N ALA A 35 4.83 9.97 -5.91
CA ALA A 35 5.39 9.76 -4.58
C ALA A 35 6.84 10.28 -4.45
N VAL A 36 7.68 10.07 -5.48
CA VAL A 36 9.04 10.64 -5.52
C VAL A 36 9.01 12.16 -5.58
N ALA A 37 8.11 12.75 -6.37
CA ALA A 37 7.94 14.20 -6.41
C ALA A 37 7.52 14.76 -5.04
N TYR A 38 6.59 14.10 -4.36
CA TYR A 38 6.22 14.43 -2.99
C TYR A 38 7.42 14.36 -2.04
N GLY A 39 8.14 13.23 -2.01
CA GLY A 39 9.29 13.05 -1.13
C GLY A 39 10.39 14.10 -1.35
N ARG A 40 10.67 14.44 -2.62
CA ARG A 40 11.61 15.53 -2.98
C ARG A 40 11.12 16.89 -2.49
N ALA A 41 9.83 17.18 -2.60
CA ALA A 41 9.25 18.41 -2.08
C ALA A 41 9.35 18.51 -0.54
N GLN A 42 9.42 17.37 0.16
CA GLN A 42 9.71 17.29 1.59
C GLN A 42 11.22 17.29 1.93
N GLY A 43 12.09 17.50 0.94
CA GLY A 43 13.54 17.55 1.12
C GLY A 43 14.24 16.19 1.19
N MET A 44 13.57 15.09 0.83
CA MET A 44 14.18 13.76 0.86
C MET A 44 15.06 13.52 -0.38
N PRO A 45 16.27 12.94 -0.21
CA PRO A 45 17.07 12.43 -1.31
C PRO A 45 16.50 11.10 -1.82
N ILE A 46 15.36 11.18 -2.54
CA ILE A 46 14.67 10.04 -3.13
C ILE A 46 14.69 10.11 -4.66
N ASP A 47 15.01 8.99 -5.29
CA ASP A 47 14.95 8.78 -6.74
C ASP A 47 13.97 7.68 -7.12
N LEU A 48 13.61 7.64 -8.40
CA LEU A 48 12.82 6.58 -9.01
C LEU A 48 13.74 5.70 -9.87
N GLU A 49 13.63 4.40 -9.71
CA GLU A 49 14.22 3.39 -10.60
C GLU A 49 13.13 2.46 -11.11
N VAL A 50 13.19 2.10 -12.40
CA VAL A 50 12.27 1.14 -13.01
C VAL A 50 13.09 -0.06 -13.46
N VAL A 51 12.71 -1.25 -13.04
CA VAL A 51 13.44 -2.50 -13.33
C VAL A 51 12.51 -3.54 -13.94
N ASP A 52 12.94 -4.10 -15.06
CA ASP A 52 12.28 -5.25 -15.67
C ASP A 52 12.48 -6.51 -14.82
N GLY A 53 11.44 -7.32 -14.65
CA GLY A 53 11.55 -8.62 -14.00
C GLY A 53 10.32 -9.01 -13.19
N ASN A 54 10.37 -10.20 -12.59
CA ASN A 54 9.24 -10.79 -11.87
C ASN A 54 9.03 -10.21 -10.45
N GLY A 55 9.19 -8.90 -10.28
CA GLY A 55 9.07 -8.17 -9.02
C GLY A 55 10.36 -8.10 -8.18
N LEU A 56 10.27 -7.33 -7.11
CA LEU A 56 11.33 -7.15 -6.09
C LEU A 56 11.44 -8.38 -5.15
N PRO A 57 12.39 -8.45 -4.20
CA PRO A 57 12.35 -9.47 -3.16
C PRO A 57 10.99 -9.50 -2.44
N GLY A 58 10.32 -10.66 -2.42
CA GLY A 58 8.92 -10.77 -1.98
C GLY A 58 7.87 -10.51 -3.08
N HIS A 59 8.32 -10.33 -4.33
CA HIS A 59 7.53 -10.10 -5.53
C HIS A 59 6.67 -8.84 -5.52
N THR A 60 6.98 -7.82 -4.70
CA THR A 60 6.19 -6.58 -4.68
C THR A 60 6.41 -5.76 -5.96
N PRO A 61 5.37 -5.07 -6.47
CA PRO A 61 5.46 -4.24 -7.68
C PRO A 61 6.18 -2.91 -7.47
N VAL A 62 6.21 -2.44 -6.23
CA VAL A 62 6.91 -1.24 -5.78
C VAL A 62 7.62 -1.56 -4.47
N GLY A 63 8.73 -0.89 -4.19
CA GLY A 63 9.49 -1.07 -2.97
C GLY A 63 10.57 -0.01 -2.78
N LEU A 64 11.17 0.03 -1.60
CA LEU A 64 12.23 0.99 -1.28
C LEU A 64 13.59 0.35 -1.05
N ALA A 65 14.56 0.69 -1.90
CA ALA A 65 15.98 0.54 -1.61
C ALA A 65 16.51 1.79 -0.89
N SER A 66 17.53 1.61 -0.05
CA SER A 66 18.20 2.73 0.63
C SER A 66 19.67 2.44 0.82
N GLU A 67 20.51 3.39 0.43
CA GLU A 67 21.96 3.29 0.50
C GLU A 67 22.56 4.69 0.75
N ASN A 68 23.54 4.78 1.64
CA ASN A 68 24.31 6.01 1.90
C ASN A 68 23.46 7.27 2.16
N GLY A 69 22.37 7.13 2.92
CA GLY A 69 21.48 8.26 3.24
C GLY A 69 20.62 8.72 2.07
N ARG A 70 20.49 7.91 1.01
CA ARG A 70 19.58 8.13 -0.12
C ARG A 70 18.60 6.98 -0.23
N CYS A 71 17.42 7.28 -0.76
CA CYS A 71 16.39 6.31 -1.05
C CYS A 71 16.21 6.16 -2.55
N THR A 72 15.91 4.95 -3.00
CA THR A 72 15.47 4.67 -4.36
C THR A 72 14.15 3.94 -4.27
N LEU A 73 13.08 4.58 -4.72
CA LEU A 73 11.79 3.94 -4.92
C LEU A 73 11.88 3.17 -6.23
N VAL A 74 11.74 1.85 -6.15
CA VAL A 74 11.92 0.94 -7.27
C VAL A 74 10.56 0.43 -7.72
N VAL A 75 10.28 0.51 -9.02
CA VAL A 75 9.11 -0.10 -9.66
C VAL A 75 9.56 -1.34 -10.42
N SER A 76 8.92 -2.48 -10.16
CA SER A 76 9.10 -3.74 -10.88
C SER A 76 7.74 -4.37 -11.14
N ALA A 77 6.99 -3.76 -12.06
CA ALA A 77 5.62 -4.15 -12.38
C ALA A 77 5.52 -4.95 -13.69
N SER A 78 6.42 -4.74 -14.65
CA SER A 78 6.48 -5.52 -15.89
C SER A 78 6.61 -7.02 -15.60
N ASN A 79 5.68 -7.83 -16.11
CA ASN A 79 5.65 -9.29 -15.92
C ASN A 79 5.65 -9.75 -14.45
N ASN A 80 5.05 -8.96 -13.54
CA ASN A 80 4.94 -9.30 -12.13
C ASN A 80 3.51 -9.79 -11.78
N PRO A 81 3.29 -11.10 -11.54
CA PRO A 81 1.98 -11.66 -11.20
C PRO A 81 1.39 -11.12 -9.89
N THR A 82 2.22 -10.66 -8.97
CA THR A 82 1.76 -10.01 -7.73
C THR A 82 1.19 -8.62 -8.06
N ALA A 83 1.80 -7.88 -8.99
CA ALA A 83 1.27 -6.61 -9.49
C ALA A 83 -0.13 -6.81 -10.09
N ASP A 84 -0.27 -7.82 -10.95
CA ASP A 84 -1.55 -8.15 -11.60
C ASP A 84 -2.60 -8.54 -10.57
N LYS A 85 -2.25 -9.44 -9.64
CA LYS A 85 -3.17 -9.93 -8.62
C LYS A 85 -3.61 -8.83 -7.66
N LEU A 86 -2.68 -7.98 -7.22
CA LEU A 86 -2.98 -6.87 -6.32
C LEU A 86 -3.90 -5.87 -7.03
N SER A 87 -3.53 -5.42 -8.23
CA SER A 87 -4.28 -4.39 -8.97
C SER A 87 -5.66 -4.88 -9.42
N SER A 88 -5.77 -6.11 -9.92
CA SER A 88 -7.05 -6.72 -10.33
C SER A 88 -8.05 -6.87 -9.20
N MET A 89 -7.59 -6.85 -7.95
CA MET A 89 -8.50 -6.84 -6.82
C MET A 89 -9.19 -5.49 -6.70
N ILE A 90 -8.45 -4.39 -6.77
CA ILE A 90 -8.88 -3.02 -6.42
C ILE A 90 -10.04 -2.57 -7.28
N ASN A 91 -11.01 -1.85 -6.68
CA ASN A 91 -12.05 -1.19 -7.48
C ASN A 91 -11.40 -0.31 -8.56
N PRO A 92 -11.73 -0.49 -9.86
CA PRO A 92 -11.16 0.30 -10.96
C PRO A 92 -11.20 1.82 -10.74
N GLU A 93 -12.27 2.33 -10.11
CA GLU A 93 -12.42 3.77 -9.85
C GLU A 93 -11.45 4.30 -8.78
N LEU A 94 -10.85 3.41 -7.99
CA LEU A 94 -9.91 3.72 -6.92
C LEU A 94 -8.47 3.32 -7.28
N LEU A 95 -8.27 2.62 -8.41
CA LEU A 95 -7.02 1.93 -8.71
C LEU A 95 -5.83 2.91 -8.70
N ASP A 96 -5.88 3.96 -9.51
CA ASP A 96 -4.75 4.90 -9.62
C ASP A 96 -4.39 5.54 -8.28
N THR A 97 -5.38 5.98 -7.49
CA THR A 97 -5.15 6.54 -6.16
C THR A 97 -4.65 5.50 -5.17
N PHE A 98 -5.08 4.25 -5.28
CA PHE A 98 -4.56 3.15 -4.47
C PHE A 98 -3.08 2.86 -4.78
N LEU A 99 -2.70 2.86 -6.07
CA LEU A 99 -1.30 2.70 -6.48
C LEU A 99 -0.42 3.84 -5.93
N ALA A 100 -0.89 5.09 -6.00
CA ALA A 100 -0.22 6.25 -5.41
C ALA A 100 -0.08 6.09 -3.89
N GLY A 101 -1.13 5.61 -3.21
CA GLY A 101 -1.09 5.26 -1.79
C GLY A 101 -0.04 4.18 -1.46
N ALA A 102 0.10 3.15 -2.30
CA ALA A 102 1.13 2.12 -2.16
C ALA A 102 2.54 2.68 -2.39
N ALA A 103 2.73 3.63 -3.31
CA ALA A 103 4.01 4.31 -3.47
C ALA A 103 4.32 5.25 -2.28
N MET A 104 3.30 5.90 -1.70
CA MET A 104 3.43 6.71 -0.49
C MET A 104 3.79 5.91 0.76
N HIS A 105 3.44 4.62 0.81
CA HIS A 105 3.92 3.69 1.83
C HIS A 105 5.46 3.62 1.80
N GLU A 106 6.05 3.47 0.62
CA GLU A 106 7.50 3.44 0.43
C GLU A 106 8.16 4.78 0.78
N VAL A 107 7.49 5.91 0.54
CA VAL A 107 7.95 7.23 1.04
C VAL A 107 7.99 7.25 2.57
N GLY A 108 7.03 6.62 3.24
CA GLY A 108 7.04 6.43 4.69
C GLY A 108 8.27 5.69 5.18
N HIS A 109 8.65 4.59 4.51
CA HIS A 109 9.92 3.92 4.79
C HIS A 109 11.13 4.83 4.59
N CYS A 110 11.14 5.63 3.52
CA CYS A 110 12.27 6.52 3.25
C CYS A 110 12.42 7.55 4.37
N HIS A 111 11.32 8.19 4.75
CA HIS A 111 11.30 9.14 5.85
C HIS A 111 11.91 8.54 7.12
N ARG A 112 11.45 7.36 7.53
CA ARG A 112 11.95 6.71 8.76
C ARG A 112 13.43 6.35 8.66
N ARG A 113 13.88 5.82 7.52
CA ARG A 113 15.30 5.49 7.31
C ARG A 113 16.20 6.71 7.40
N LEU A 114 15.79 7.84 6.83
CA LEU A 114 16.51 9.11 6.92
C LEU A 114 16.52 9.70 8.35
N ASN A 115 15.52 9.36 9.16
CA ASN A 115 15.38 9.80 10.56
C ASN A 115 15.91 8.78 11.59
N GLY A 116 16.84 7.91 11.19
CA GLY A 116 17.59 7.06 12.13
C GLY A 116 16.92 5.72 12.47
N TYR A 117 15.87 5.32 11.76
CA TYR A 117 15.26 3.99 11.90
C TYR A 117 15.78 3.04 10.80
N PRO A 118 16.75 2.15 11.10
CA PRO A 118 17.35 1.30 10.08
C PRO A 118 16.38 0.25 9.55
N HIS A 119 16.65 -0.23 8.32
CA HIS A 119 15.91 -1.32 7.71
C HIS A 119 16.22 -2.66 8.41
N ASN A 120 15.47 -2.92 9.49
CA ASN A 120 15.70 -4.04 10.43
C ASN A 120 15.44 -5.43 9.82
N GLU A 121 14.71 -5.53 8.71
CA GLU A 121 14.38 -6.81 8.08
C GLU A 121 15.62 -7.56 7.60
N LYS A 122 16.65 -6.86 7.11
CA LYS A 122 17.93 -7.48 6.69
C LYS A 122 18.65 -8.21 7.82
N LEU A 123 18.35 -7.89 9.07
CA LEU A 123 18.97 -8.50 10.25
C LEU A 123 18.18 -9.70 10.80
N LEU A 124 16.91 -9.88 10.40
CA LEU A 124 16.08 -10.99 10.87
C LEU A 124 16.72 -12.37 10.63
N PRO A 125 17.29 -12.69 9.45
CA PRO A 125 17.95 -13.98 9.22
C PRO A 125 19.15 -14.22 10.14
N VAL A 126 19.84 -13.15 10.55
CA VAL A 126 21.05 -13.21 11.41
C VAL A 126 20.69 -13.44 12.88
N VAL A 127 19.49 -13.09 13.31
CA VAL A 127 19.06 -13.22 14.71
C VAL A 127 18.00 -14.29 14.92
N ALA A 128 17.60 -14.99 13.86
CA ALA A 128 16.45 -15.90 13.84
C ALA A 128 16.54 -17.02 14.88
N TRP A 129 17.76 -17.46 15.24
CA TRP A 129 18.01 -18.53 16.20
C TRP A 129 18.00 -18.07 17.68
N ILE A 130 17.94 -16.76 17.94
CA ILE A 130 17.93 -16.21 19.31
C ILE A 130 16.53 -15.68 19.61
N GLY A 131 15.69 -16.51 20.23
CA GLY A 131 14.25 -16.23 20.45
C GLY A 131 13.92 -14.80 20.90
N PRO A 132 14.50 -14.29 22.00
CA PRO A 132 14.24 -12.92 22.45
C PRO A 132 14.64 -11.83 21.44
N LEU A 133 15.75 -12.01 20.72
CA LEU A 133 16.19 -11.06 19.69
C LEU A 133 15.30 -11.14 18.47
N ARG A 134 14.97 -12.34 17.99
CA ARG A 134 14.01 -12.55 16.90
C ARG A 134 12.69 -11.83 17.20
N ASP A 135 12.10 -12.05 18.36
CA ASP A 135 10.81 -11.45 18.71
C ASP A 135 10.89 -9.92 18.81
N TRP A 136 12.02 -9.39 19.29
CA TRP A 136 12.29 -7.96 19.31
C TRP A 136 12.43 -7.37 17.89
N PHE A 137 13.16 -8.04 16.99
CA PHE A 137 13.32 -7.60 15.61
C PHE A 137 12.00 -7.71 14.84
N THR A 138 11.22 -8.77 15.02
CA THR A 138 9.88 -8.93 14.43
C THR A 138 8.96 -7.78 14.82
N ARG A 139 8.97 -7.37 16.10
CA ARG A 139 8.19 -6.19 16.55
C ARG A 139 8.64 -4.90 15.87
N ARG A 140 9.94 -4.73 15.62
CA ARG A 140 10.48 -3.56 14.93
C ARG A 140 10.12 -3.54 13.45
N VAL A 141 10.20 -4.68 12.76
CA VAL A 141 9.75 -4.79 11.37
C VAL A 141 8.25 -4.49 11.28
N ARG A 142 7.42 -5.06 12.16
CA ARG A 142 5.98 -4.74 12.17
C ARG A 142 5.71 -3.26 12.44
N THR A 143 6.50 -2.62 13.31
CA THR A 143 6.38 -1.17 13.57
C THR A 143 6.75 -0.35 12.34
N GLU A 144 7.74 -0.80 11.57
CA GLU A 144 8.18 -0.16 10.33
C GLU A 144 7.07 -0.18 9.28
N GLU A 145 6.46 -1.35 9.07
CA GLU A 145 5.33 -1.56 8.15
C GLU A 145 4.08 -0.80 8.59
N ALA A 146 3.79 -0.78 9.89
CA ALA A 146 2.69 -0.01 10.47
C ALA A 146 2.86 1.49 10.22
N TYR A 147 4.08 2.03 10.38
CA TYR A 147 4.34 3.44 10.09
C TYR A 147 4.12 3.77 8.61
N ALA A 148 4.62 2.90 7.72
CA ALA A 148 4.48 3.09 6.29
C ALA A 148 3.00 3.05 5.85
N ASP A 149 2.19 2.13 6.40
CA ASP A 149 0.73 2.14 6.20
C ASP A 149 0.08 3.42 6.74
N MET A 150 0.49 3.89 7.92
CA MET A 150 -0.05 5.14 8.47
C MET A 150 0.37 6.38 7.67
N THR A 151 1.49 6.31 6.95
CA THR A 151 1.90 7.35 5.99
C THR A 151 0.93 7.40 4.81
N SER A 152 0.59 6.25 4.22
CA SER A 152 -0.43 6.17 3.17
C SER A 152 -1.79 6.63 3.65
N VAL A 153 -2.23 6.20 4.85
CA VAL A 153 -3.51 6.63 5.45
C VAL A 153 -3.55 8.14 5.66
N ALA A 154 -2.48 8.73 6.18
CA ALA A 154 -2.40 10.18 6.37
C ALA A 154 -2.44 10.91 5.01
N TRP A 155 -1.83 10.35 3.97
CA TRP A 155 -1.80 10.96 2.64
C TRP A 155 -3.18 10.93 2.01
N ILE A 156 -3.89 9.80 2.13
CA ILE A 156 -5.29 9.67 1.72
C ILE A 156 -6.17 10.66 2.49
N ALA A 157 -6.00 10.78 3.82
CA ALA A 157 -6.80 11.71 4.63
C ALA A 157 -6.65 13.15 4.17
N ARG A 158 -5.44 13.56 3.77
CA ARG A 158 -5.13 14.92 3.35
C ARG A 158 -5.54 15.24 1.91
N TYR A 159 -5.22 14.35 0.98
CA TYR A 159 -5.34 14.62 -0.46
C TYR A 159 -6.56 13.98 -1.12
N HIS A 160 -7.16 12.98 -0.49
CA HIS A 160 -8.34 12.26 -0.97
C HIS A 160 -9.38 12.02 0.13
N PRO A 161 -9.74 13.04 0.95
CA PRO A 161 -10.67 12.85 2.07
C PRO A 161 -12.03 12.31 1.63
N GLU A 162 -12.48 12.66 0.42
CA GLU A 162 -13.74 12.21 -0.18
C GLU A 162 -13.74 10.72 -0.54
N ARG A 163 -12.55 10.12 -0.73
CA ARG A 163 -12.36 8.70 -1.02
C ARG A 163 -11.78 7.92 0.16
N TYR A 164 -11.55 8.58 1.31
CA TYR A 164 -10.81 8.02 2.44
C TYR A 164 -11.32 6.64 2.87
N THR A 165 -12.61 6.54 3.19
CA THR A 165 -13.20 5.29 3.64
C THR A 165 -13.06 4.19 2.59
N ALA A 166 -13.23 4.52 1.30
CA ALA A 166 -13.13 3.54 0.23
C ALA A 166 -11.69 3.03 0.07
N LEU A 167 -10.70 3.93 0.05
CA LEU A 167 -9.29 3.59 -0.11
C LEU A 167 -8.72 2.84 1.10
N VAL A 168 -9.06 3.22 2.33
CA VAL A 168 -8.58 2.50 3.52
C VAL A 168 -9.23 1.11 3.62
N ASN A 169 -10.48 0.94 3.16
CA ASN A 169 -11.07 -0.40 3.00
C ASN A 169 -10.31 -1.25 1.97
N GLU A 170 -9.82 -0.66 0.88
CA GLU A 170 -8.98 -1.38 -0.08
C GLU A 170 -7.64 -1.82 0.54
N MET A 171 -7.02 -0.95 1.35
CA MET A 171 -5.81 -1.31 2.11
C MET A 171 -6.09 -2.49 3.05
N LEU A 172 -7.19 -2.46 3.80
CA LEU A 172 -7.61 -3.58 4.65
C LEU A 172 -7.80 -4.87 3.87
N ARG A 173 -8.42 -4.81 2.70
CA ARG A 173 -8.66 -5.99 1.87
C ARG A 173 -7.34 -6.59 1.37
N VAL A 174 -6.38 -5.74 0.96
CA VAL A 174 -5.03 -6.19 0.58
C VAL A 174 -4.30 -6.81 1.76
N ARG A 175 -4.24 -6.15 2.92
CA ARG A 175 -3.59 -6.69 4.13
C ARG A 175 -4.22 -7.99 4.62
N THR A 176 -5.54 -8.15 4.45
CA THR A 176 -6.25 -9.39 4.79
C THR A 176 -5.93 -10.52 3.80
N ARG A 177 -5.85 -10.22 2.50
CA ARG A 177 -5.62 -11.24 1.45
C ARG A 177 -4.17 -11.71 1.40
N PHE A 178 -3.22 -10.80 1.60
CA PHE A 178 -1.78 -11.05 1.57
C PHE A 178 -1.20 -11.01 2.98
N ARG A 179 -1.89 -11.62 3.94
CA ARG A 179 -1.53 -11.53 5.35
C ARG A 179 -0.18 -12.19 5.61
N GLU A 180 0.84 -11.37 5.84
CA GLU A 180 2.14 -11.77 6.34
C GLU A 180 2.33 -11.24 7.76
N PRO A 181 2.96 -11.99 8.69
CA PRO A 181 3.12 -11.54 10.08
C PRO A 181 3.80 -10.18 10.24
N LYS A 182 4.72 -9.84 9.34
CA LYS A 182 5.40 -8.53 9.31
C LYS A 182 4.48 -7.38 8.88
N HIS A 183 3.47 -7.69 8.06
CA HIS A 183 2.50 -6.76 7.48
C HIS A 183 1.16 -6.77 8.21
N ASP A 184 1.08 -7.39 9.39
CA ASP A 184 -0.17 -7.41 10.16
C ASP A 184 -0.43 -6.06 10.84
N THR A 185 -1.05 -5.17 10.06
CA THR A 185 -1.44 -3.80 10.42
C THR A 185 -2.97 -3.63 10.46
N ILE A 186 -3.73 -4.73 10.38
CA ILE A 186 -5.20 -4.73 10.25
C ILE A 186 -5.86 -3.89 11.36
N ALA A 187 -5.48 -4.11 12.61
CA ALA A 187 -6.07 -3.38 13.74
C ALA A 187 -5.82 -1.85 13.69
N LEU A 188 -4.70 -1.41 13.10
CA LEU A 188 -4.42 0.02 12.90
C LEU A 188 -5.31 0.59 11.80
N LEU A 189 -5.49 -0.14 10.70
CA LEU A 189 -6.34 0.28 9.58
C LEU A 189 -7.84 0.30 9.97
N GLU A 190 -8.32 -0.69 10.72
CA GLU A 190 -9.69 -0.71 11.27
C GLU A 190 -9.96 0.52 12.15
N ARG A 191 -8.98 0.89 12.98
CA ARG A 191 -9.08 2.09 13.81
C ARG A 191 -9.01 3.36 12.97
N ALA A 192 -8.13 3.43 11.98
CA ALA A 192 -8.04 4.55 11.07
C ALA A 192 -9.37 4.77 10.32
N LEU A 193 -10.09 3.71 9.96
CA LEU A 193 -11.44 3.81 9.41
C LEU A 193 -12.44 4.38 10.41
N ALA A 194 -12.43 3.89 11.66
CA ALA A 194 -13.33 4.37 12.71
C ALA A 194 -13.10 5.85 13.04
N GLU A 195 -11.85 6.33 12.96
CA GLU A 195 -11.49 7.73 13.22
C GLU A 195 -11.80 8.67 12.04
N GLY A 196 -11.93 8.14 10.82
CA GLY A 196 -12.18 8.92 9.61
C GLY A 196 -10.96 9.71 9.11
N PRO A 197 -11.14 10.58 8.10
CA PRO A 197 -10.08 11.40 7.52
C PRO A 197 -9.69 12.54 8.47
N GLN A 198 -8.90 12.21 9.50
CA GLN A 198 -8.25 13.18 10.37
C GLN A 198 -6.93 13.64 9.73
N ASP A 199 -6.80 14.95 9.55
CA ASP A 199 -5.58 15.64 9.13
C ASP A 199 -5.35 16.85 10.05
N ALA A 200 -4.98 16.56 11.30
CA ALA A 200 -4.80 17.59 12.33
C ALA A 200 -3.42 18.28 12.24
N ASN A 201 -2.50 17.73 11.44
CA ASN A 201 -1.13 18.21 11.30
C ASN A 201 -0.84 18.53 9.84
N GLU A 202 -0.24 19.68 9.55
CA GLU A 202 0.20 20.01 8.18
C GLU A 202 1.32 19.09 7.68
N ASN A 203 1.96 18.34 8.58
CA ASN A 203 3.02 17.38 8.29
C ASN A 203 2.47 15.94 8.28
N LEU A 204 2.51 15.33 7.09
CA LEU A 204 2.10 13.95 6.83
C LEU A 204 2.76 12.93 7.77
N PHE A 205 4.05 13.07 8.01
CA PHE A 205 4.84 12.12 8.81
C PHE A 205 4.53 12.24 10.30
N ALA A 206 4.30 13.46 10.79
CA ALA A 206 3.82 13.67 12.14
C ALA A 206 2.44 13.03 12.35
N GLN A 207 1.55 13.16 11.35
CA GLN A 207 0.24 12.50 11.39
C GLN A 207 0.34 10.97 11.39
N ALA A 208 1.30 10.41 10.64
CA ALA A 208 1.59 8.98 10.63
C ALA A 208 2.10 8.47 12.00
N ASP A 209 3.04 9.20 12.62
CA ASP A 209 3.55 8.90 13.96
C ASP A 209 2.46 8.96 15.03
N GLU A 210 1.59 9.96 14.96
CA GLU A 210 0.46 10.10 15.88
C GLU A 210 -0.48 8.88 15.79
N ARG A 211 -0.85 8.49 14.55
CA ARG A 211 -1.69 7.32 14.28
C ARG A 211 -1.02 6.02 14.75
N LEU A 212 0.28 5.88 14.54
CA LEU A 212 1.06 4.73 15.03
C LEU A 212 1.08 4.66 16.56
N ASN A 213 1.31 5.79 17.24
CA ASN A 213 1.46 5.84 18.69
C ASN A 213 0.14 5.64 19.45
N ARG A 214 -1.01 5.91 18.83
CA ARG A 214 -2.34 5.57 19.40
C ARG A 214 -2.54 4.06 19.65
N TYR A 215 -1.64 3.20 19.16
CA TYR A 215 -1.68 1.75 19.29
C TYR A 215 -0.68 1.18 20.33
N ARG A 216 0.22 2.00 20.89
CA ARG A 216 1.19 1.58 21.92
C ARG A 216 0.63 1.79 23.32
#